data_AF-A0A1Z4C1K5-F1
#
_entry.id   AF-A0A1Z4C1K5-F1
#
_cell.length_a   1.000
_cell.length_b   1.000
_cell.length_c   1.000
_cell.angle_alpha   90.00
_cell.angle_beta   90.00
_cell.angle_gamma   90.00
#
_symmetry.space_group_name_H-M   'P 1'
#
loop_
_entity.id
_entity.type
_entity.pdbx_description
1 polymer ?
#
loop_
_entity_poly.entity_id
_entity_poly.type
_entity_poly.pdbx_seq_one_letter_code
_entity_poly.pdbx_strand_id
1 'polypeptide(L)'
;MYHCILCASDLTNTSDHALSCQHCGQHYPAINGIRVFIPDAAASLQGYLQEQAEAEQALTAMADKLSTQQATTDSEFSARISTLLTAISTNREVLATPYQAIRAFLQANPQTPDLLAWSMIKTGTTLLDMLPYFYQDWADTADFAKVAGRIAATLNEHHPDKAAVAVLGAGACGLLHSVAPHFDRAYGVDLSLPTLLAAQTFMAGEPLHCHLPDAHWQAVTLTPPTQPPGNIELLTANVNNLPFKNASLSVVITQYMLDIVSNPLGLAQEIRRVLKPDGLWLNFSKPFRIAADLPELGMRNLAELPPVFTQLGYTVINLENHRFTYLNLEKVSAETDLLNQLVHYFVLRKTAAQVDSLDSAAVQRFFIPNAQVWQAIPHLIPNRPLIFTRTKTFDGQGGVKEALFIKVMGHTFAIPAEFALLLESLFAAIDGQRNLRQLFQGQQQTIGLDEAGFLKLIYILHVLHYLLAF
;
A
#
# COMPACT_ATOMS: atom_id res chain seq x y z
N MET A 1 -10.63 10.10 -17.61
CA MET A 1 -9.44 9.96 -16.75
C MET A 1 -9.19 8.49 -16.39
N TYR A 2 -10.20 7.77 -15.93
CA TYR A 2 -10.03 6.40 -15.42
C TYR A 2 -10.32 5.31 -16.46
N HIS A 3 -9.77 4.13 -16.20
CA HIS A 3 -10.07 2.87 -16.87
C HIS A 3 -10.30 1.75 -15.84
N CYS A 4 -10.90 0.66 -16.28
CA CYS A 4 -11.13 -0.52 -15.45
C CYS A 4 -9.81 -1.24 -15.17
N ILE A 5 -9.46 -1.44 -13.90
CA ILE A 5 -8.24 -2.16 -13.52
C ILE A 5 -8.26 -3.65 -13.89
N LEU A 6 -9.42 -4.18 -14.29
CA LEU A 6 -9.58 -5.59 -14.70
C LEU A 6 -9.55 -5.79 -16.22
N CYS A 7 -9.89 -4.78 -17.02
CA CYS A 7 -10.03 -4.93 -18.48
C CYS A 7 -9.65 -3.71 -19.32
N ALA A 8 -9.07 -2.66 -18.71
CA ALA A 8 -8.73 -1.36 -19.31
C ALA A 8 -9.84 -0.63 -20.08
N SER A 9 -11.08 -1.13 -20.06
CA SER A 9 -12.20 -0.42 -20.67
C SER A 9 -12.51 0.86 -19.90
N ASP A 10 -13.05 1.84 -20.60
CA ASP A 10 -13.46 3.10 -20.00
C ASP A 10 -14.50 2.89 -18.89
N LEU A 11 -14.37 3.69 -17.84
CA LEU A 11 -15.32 3.70 -16.72
C LEU A 11 -16.34 4.82 -16.88
N THR A 12 -17.57 4.50 -16.52
CA THR A 12 -18.69 5.45 -16.47
C THR A 12 -19.01 5.81 -15.03
N ASN A 13 -19.29 7.09 -14.77
CA ASN A 13 -19.82 7.50 -13.47
C ASN A 13 -21.23 6.92 -13.27
N THR A 14 -21.47 6.38 -12.09
CA THR A 14 -22.79 6.03 -11.58
C THR A 14 -23.25 7.10 -10.58
N SER A 15 -24.31 6.84 -9.82
CA SER A 15 -24.67 7.68 -8.67
C SER A 15 -23.54 7.70 -7.63
N ASP A 16 -23.53 8.73 -6.79
CA ASP A 16 -22.67 8.87 -5.60
C ASP A 16 -21.16 8.76 -5.88
N HIS A 17 -20.69 9.30 -7.00
CA HIS A 17 -19.28 9.32 -7.41
C HIS A 17 -18.63 7.95 -7.69
N ALA A 18 -19.38 6.86 -7.57
CA ALA A 18 -18.94 5.53 -7.89
C ALA A 18 -18.78 5.35 -9.42
N LEU A 19 -18.03 4.31 -9.80
CA LEU A 19 -17.70 4.03 -11.20
C LEU A 19 -18.12 2.60 -11.56
N SER A 20 -18.54 2.40 -12.80
CA SER A 20 -18.81 1.08 -13.35
C SER A 20 -18.10 0.88 -14.69
N CYS A 21 -17.68 -0.35 -14.94
CA CYS A 21 -17.19 -0.77 -16.25
C CYS A 21 -18.32 -1.41 -17.04
N GLN A 22 -18.70 -0.81 -18.16
CA GLN A 22 -19.76 -1.35 -19.03
C GLN A 22 -19.32 -2.61 -19.80
N HIS A 23 -18.01 -2.90 -19.86
CA HIS A 23 -17.48 -4.04 -20.58
C HIS A 23 -17.48 -5.33 -19.73
N CYS A 24 -16.86 -5.30 -18.56
CA CYS A 24 -16.77 -6.47 -17.67
C CYS A 24 -17.78 -6.44 -16.51
N GLY A 25 -18.57 -5.37 -16.37
CA GLY A 25 -19.55 -5.23 -15.28
C GLY A 25 -18.97 -4.83 -13.93
N GLN A 26 -17.64 -4.69 -13.81
CA GLN A 26 -17.01 -4.36 -12.53
C GLN A 26 -17.50 -3.02 -11.97
N HIS A 27 -17.80 -3.00 -10.68
CA HIS A 27 -18.15 -1.80 -9.93
C HIS A 27 -17.03 -1.39 -8.98
N TYR A 28 -16.79 -0.07 -8.90
CA TYR A 28 -15.82 0.56 -8.00
C TYR A 28 -16.58 1.58 -7.14
N PRO A 29 -16.83 1.28 -5.84
CA PRO A 29 -17.58 2.19 -4.98
C PRO A 29 -16.76 3.44 -4.63
N ALA A 30 -17.46 4.46 -4.15
CA ALA A 30 -16.85 5.60 -3.47
C ALA A 30 -17.26 5.59 -2.00
N ILE A 31 -16.29 5.72 -1.09
CA ILE A 31 -16.52 5.77 0.37
C ILE A 31 -16.06 7.16 0.83
N ASN A 32 -17.01 7.99 1.29
CA ASN A 32 -16.79 9.42 1.57
C ASN A 32 -16.07 10.15 0.41
N GLY A 33 -16.46 9.86 -0.83
CA GLY A 33 -15.86 10.46 -2.02
C GLY A 33 -14.52 9.87 -2.46
N ILE A 34 -13.93 8.95 -1.69
CA ILE A 34 -12.70 8.23 -2.06
C ILE A 34 -13.09 7.02 -2.92
N ARG A 35 -12.63 7.00 -4.18
CA ARG A 35 -12.92 5.91 -5.11
C ARG A 35 -12.04 4.69 -4.81
N VAL A 36 -12.65 3.52 -4.74
CA VAL A 36 -11.97 2.27 -4.35
C VAL A 36 -11.75 1.37 -5.57
N PHE A 37 -10.55 1.41 -6.14
CA PHE A 37 -10.09 0.61 -7.27
C PHE A 37 -9.34 -0.63 -6.79
N ILE A 38 -10.08 -1.56 -6.20
CA ILE A 38 -9.58 -2.88 -5.78
C ILE A 38 -10.49 -3.94 -6.42
N PRO A 39 -9.94 -5.06 -6.94
CA PRO A 39 -10.77 -6.16 -7.41
C PRO A 39 -11.69 -6.65 -6.29
N ASP A 40 -12.97 -6.83 -6.59
CA ASP A 40 -14.00 -7.19 -5.60
C ASP A 40 -14.02 -6.28 -4.37
N ALA A 41 -13.97 -4.96 -4.60
CA ALA A 41 -13.88 -3.92 -3.57
C ALA A 41 -14.76 -4.20 -2.34
N ALA A 42 -16.03 -4.57 -2.51
CA ALA A 42 -16.94 -4.85 -1.40
C ALA A 42 -16.46 -6.00 -0.51
N ALA A 43 -15.97 -7.11 -1.08
CA ALA A 43 -15.42 -8.21 -0.29
C ALA A 43 -14.08 -7.80 0.35
N SER A 44 -13.23 -7.12 -0.41
CA SER A 44 -11.91 -6.67 0.03
C SER A 44 -11.94 -5.70 1.21
N LEU A 45 -12.96 -4.86 1.31
CA LEU A 45 -13.13 -3.93 2.44
C LEU A 45 -13.30 -4.64 3.80
N GLN A 46 -13.75 -5.91 3.83
CA GLN A 46 -13.83 -6.68 5.06
C GLN A 46 -12.45 -6.87 5.71
N GLY A 47 -11.40 -6.96 4.90
CA GLY A 47 -10.04 -7.10 5.42
C GLY A 47 -9.63 -5.87 6.25
N TYR A 48 -10.08 -4.66 5.93
CA TYR A 48 -9.75 -3.47 6.73
C TYR A 48 -10.41 -3.57 8.11
N LEU A 49 -11.66 -4.04 8.18
CA LEU A 49 -12.33 -4.26 9.46
C LEU A 49 -11.62 -5.35 10.29
N GLN A 50 -11.05 -6.36 9.65
CA GLN A 50 -10.21 -7.33 10.32
C GLN A 50 -8.91 -6.71 10.86
N GLU A 51 -8.19 -5.91 10.06
CA GLU A 51 -6.99 -5.18 10.51
C GLU A 51 -7.31 -4.28 11.71
N GLN A 52 -8.46 -3.60 11.68
CA GLN A 52 -8.94 -2.81 12.82
C GLN A 52 -9.18 -3.69 14.05
N ALA A 53 -9.89 -4.80 13.91
CA ALA A 53 -10.19 -5.69 15.04
C ALA A 53 -8.91 -6.28 15.66
N GLU A 54 -7.92 -6.62 14.83
CA GLU A 54 -6.60 -7.08 15.29
C GLU A 54 -5.86 -5.98 16.07
N ALA A 55 -5.85 -4.74 15.57
CA ALA A 55 -5.26 -3.59 16.26
C ALA A 55 -5.99 -3.27 17.59
N GLU A 56 -7.32 -3.27 17.59
CA GLU A 56 -8.15 -3.05 18.79
C GLU A 56 -7.92 -4.15 19.83
N GLN A 57 -7.81 -5.41 19.41
CA GLN A 57 -7.50 -6.53 20.29
C GLN A 57 -6.10 -6.36 20.92
N ALA A 58 -5.10 -5.96 20.12
CA ALA A 58 -3.75 -5.73 20.62
C ALA A 58 -3.69 -4.60 21.66
N LEU A 59 -4.38 -3.49 21.40
CA LEU A 59 -4.48 -2.35 22.32
C LEU A 59 -5.24 -2.72 23.61
N THR A 60 -6.34 -3.48 23.49
CA THR A 60 -7.12 -3.93 24.65
C THR A 60 -6.29 -4.87 25.53
N ALA A 61 -5.61 -5.84 24.93
CA ALA A 61 -4.74 -6.75 25.66
C ALA A 61 -3.56 -6.02 26.35
N MET A 62 -3.06 -4.94 25.75
CA MET A 62 -2.06 -4.07 26.38
C MET A 62 -2.65 -3.33 27.59
N ALA A 63 -3.84 -2.74 27.44
CA ALA A 63 -4.52 -2.03 28.53
C ALA A 63 -4.87 -2.95 29.72
N ASP A 64 -5.33 -4.16 29.46
CA ASP A 64 -5.67 -5.14 30.51
C ASP A 64 -4.44 -5.54 31.35
N LYS A 65 -3.31 -5.78 30.67
CA LYS A 65 -2.03 -6.07 31.33
C LYS A 65 -1.58 -4.92 32.22
N LEU A 66 -1.64 -3.70 31.71
CA LEU A 66 -1.26 -2.49 32.44
C LEU A 66 -2.17 -2.23 33.64
N SER A 67 -3.48 -2.39 33.48
CA SER A 67 -4.47 -2.24 34.55
C SER A 67 -4.25 -3.26 35.67
N THR A 68 -3.92 -4.51 35.30
CA THR A 68 -3.57 -5.56 36.27
C THR A 68 -2.32 -5.18 37.05
N GLN A 69 -1.27 -4.71 36.37
CA GLN A 69 -0.02 -4.27 37.03
C GLN A 69 -0.25 -3.08 37.97
N GLN A 70 -1.09 -2.12 37.57
CA GLN A 70 -1.44 -0.96 38.40
C GLN A 70 -2.17 -1.35 39.68
N ALA A 71 -3.03 -2.36 39.64
CA ALA A 71 -3.78 -2.84 40.81
C ALA A 71 -2.90 -3.61 41.81
N THR A 72 -1.82 -4.25 41.35
CA THR A 72 -0.99 -5.14 42.18
C THR A 72 0.22 -4.47 42.83
N THR A 73 0.53 -3.21 42.52
CA THR A 73 1.79 -2.61 42.96
C THR A 73 1.64 -1.11 43.23
N ASP A 74 2.06 -0.68 44.42
CA ASP A 74 2.33 0.73 44.75
C ASP A 74 3.64 1.15 44.05
N SER A 75 3.64 1.04 42.72
CA SER A 75 4.84 1.16 41.90
C SER A 75 5.15 2.61 41.60
N GLU A 76 6.44 2.93 41.52
CA GLU A 76 6.95 4.17 40.92
C GLU A 76 6.45 4.41 39.48
N PHE A 77 5.88 3.38 38.83
CA PHE A 77 5.33 3.42 37.48
C PHE A 77 3.84 3.77 37.41
N SER A 78 3.11 3.92 38.52
CA SER A 78 1.64 4.11 38.48
C SER A 78 1.19 5.30 37.63
N ALA A 79 1.90 6.43 37.71
CA ALA A 79 1.62 7.61 36.88
C ALA A 79 1.89 7.35 35.38
N ARG A 80 2.98 6.63 35.07
CA ARG A 80 3.32 6.24 33.69
C ARG A 80 2.28 5.27 33.11
N ILE A 81 1.85 4.29 33.91
CA ILE A 81 0.79 3.34 33.53
C ILE A 81 -0.52 4.09 33.25
N SER A 82 -0.92 5.01 34.13
CA SER A 82 -2.14 5.81 33.94
C SER A 82 -2.08 6.65 32.66
N THR A 83 -0.92 7.24 32.37
CA THR A 83 -0.69 7.98 31.12
C THR A 83 -0.83 7.08 29.90
N LEU A 84 -0.25 5.87 29.95
CA LEU A 84 -0.31 4.91 28.86
C LEU A 84 -1.73 4.36 28.63
N LEU A 85 -2.49 4.10 29.70
CA LEU A 85 -3.90 3.69 29.60
C LEU A 85 -4.75 4.78 28.92
N THR A 86 -4.51 6.05 29.27
CA THR A 86 -5.16 7.20 28.63
C THR A 86 -4.78 7.25 27.15
N ALA A 87 -3.49 7.11 26.83
CA ALA A 87 -2.98 7.11 25.46
C ALA A 87 -3.60 6.00 24.59
N ILE A 88 -3.72 4.79 25.14
CA ILE A 88 -4.38 3.66 24.47
C ILE A 88 -5.85 3.98 24.21
N SER A 89 -6.57 4.54 25.19
CA SER A 89 -7.97 4.92 25.02
C SER A 89 -8.14 5.94 23.88
N THR A 90 -7.35 7.02 23.89
CA THR A 90 -7.37 8.05 22.85
C THR A 90 -7.10 7.45 21.46
N ASN A 91 -6.06 6.63 21.33
CA ASN A 91 -5.73 6.05 20.03
C ASN A 91 -6.80 5.08 19.53
N ARG A 92 -7.53 4.37 20.40
CA ARG A 92 -8.65 3.53 19.95
C ARG A 92 -9.77 4.35 19.31
N GLU A 93 -10.05 5.54 19.84
CA GLU A 93 -11.06 6.46 19.27
C GLU A 93 -10.62 7.00 17.90
N VAL A 94 -9.34 7.40 17.80
CA VAL A 94 -8.71 7.83 16.53
C VAL A 94 -8.82 6.71 15.49
N LEU A 95 -8.49 5.48 15.88
CA LEU A 95 -8.56 4.33 15.00
C LEU A 95 -9.99 3.99 14.60
N ALA A 96 -10.98 4.18 15.47
CA ALA A 96 -12.35 3.80 15.15
C ALA A 96 -12.98 4.67 14.06
N THR A 97 -12.63 5.95 14.03
CA THR A 97 -13.34 6.98 13.25
C THR A 97 -13.32 6.71 11.74
N PRO A 98 -12.16 6.51 11.07
CA PRO A 98 -12.13 6.29 9.62
C PRO A 98 -12.86 5.01 9.18
N TYR A 99 -12.92 4.00 10.04
CA TYR A 99 -13.58 2.73 9.70
C TYR A 99 -15.10 2.81 9.80
N GLN A 100 -15.68 3.86 10.40
CA GLN A 100 -17.15 4.02 10.44
C GLN A 100 -17.75 4.07 9.03
N ALA A 101 -17.10 4.79 8.10
CA ALA A 101 -17.55 4.87 6.71
C ALA A 101 -17.48 3.50 5.99
N ILE A 102 -16.44 2.71 6.27
CA ILE A 102 -16.27 1.36 5.74
C ILE A 102 -17.36 0.43 6.28
N ARG A 103 -17.63 0.48 7.60
CA ARG A 103 -18.70 -0.31 8.23
C ARG A 103 -20.07 0.04 7.67
N ALA A 104 -20.38 1.33 7.54
CA ALA A 104 -21.64 1.79 6.98
C ALA A 104 -21.84 1.29 5.54
N PHE A 105 -20.79 1.37 4.71
CA PHE A 105 -20.82 0.84 3.35
C PHE A 105 -21.09 -0.67 3.33
N LEU A 106 -20.40 -1.45 4.15
CA LEU A 106 -20.55 -2.92 4.20
C LEU A 106 -21.90 -3.36 4.77
N GLN A 107 -22.47 -2.60 5.72
CA GLN A 107 -23.82 -2.84 6.23
C GLN A 107 -24.89 -2.62 5.15
N ALA A 108 -24.71 -1.61 4.31
CA ALA A 108 -25.60 -1.34 3.17
C ALA A 108 -25.41 -2.32 2.00
N ASN A 109 -24.23 -2.95 1.92
CA ASN A 109 -23.84 -3.83 0.80
C ASN A 109 -23.32 -5.18 1.34
N PRO A 110 -24.15 -5.97 2.04
CA PRO A 110 -23.70 -7.21 2.66
C PRO A 110 -23.09 -8.17 1.61
N GLN A 111 -21.90 -8.70 1.91
CA GLN A 111 -21.18 -9.64 1.06
C GLN A 111 -21.00 -10.97 1.76
N THR A 112 -21.00 -12.05 0.98
CA THR A 112 -20.49 -13.34 1.46
C THR A 112 -18.99 -13.24 1.72
N PRO A 113 -18.48 -13.82 2.82
CA PRO A 113 -17.05 -13.90 3.07
C PRO A 113 -16.33 -14.55 1.87
N ASP A 114 -15.27 -13.90 1.39
CA ASP A 114 -14.40 -14.42 0.34
C ASP A 114 -13.01 -14.66 0.95
N LEU A 115 -12.56 -15.92 0.90
CA LEU A 115 -11.28 -16.36 1.46
C LEU A 115 -10.08 -15.59 0.88
N LEU A 116 -10.19 -15.06 -0.34
CA LEU A 116 -9.10 -14.34 -1.00
C LEU A 116 -9.18 -12.83 -0.80
N ALA A 117 -10.34 -12.30 -0.43
CA ALA A 117 -10.56 -10.86 -0.34
C ALA A 117 -9.62 -10.16 0.66
N TRP A 118 -9.29 -10.81 1.77
CA TRP A 118 -8.37 -10.26 2.78
C TRP A 118 -6.96 -10.05 2.21
N SER A 119 -6.51 -10.91 1.30
CA SER A 119 -5.16 -10.85 0.72
C SER A 119 -4.99 -9.69 -0.27
N MET A 120 -6.10 -9.13 -0.78
CA MET A 120 -6.10 -8.06 -1.78
C MET A 120 -5.75 -6.68 -1.20
N ILE A 121 -5.94 -6.52 0.11
CA ILE A 121 -5.91 -5.21 0.77
C ILE A 121 -4.88 -5.11 1.88
N LYS A 122 -4.20 -6.20 2.22
CA LYS A 122 -3.29 -6.22 3.36
C LYS A 122 -2.10 -5.31 3.08
N THR A 123 -2.20 -4.09 3.60
CA THR A 123 -1.30 -2.98 3.33
C THR A 123 0.06 -3.16 4.00
N GLY A 124 0.12 -4.07 4.99
CA GLY A 124 1.28 -4.24 5.86
C GLY A 124 1.44 -3.11 6.88
N THR A 125 0.52 -2.14 6.94
CA THR A 125 0.60 -0.97 7.80
C THR A 125 -0.80 -0.53 8.22
N THR A 126 -1.13 -0.70 9.49
CA THR A 126 -2.42 -0.25 10.05
C THR A 126 -2.46 1.27 10.18
N LEU A 127 -3.64 1.85 10.40
CA LEU A 127 -3.74 3.28 10.70
C LEU A 127 -2.94 3.67 11.96
N LEU A 128 -2.78 2.75 12.93
CA LEU A 128 -1.96 3.00 14.12
C LEU A 128 -0.49 3.17 13.76
N ASP A 129 0.00 2.31 12.87
CA ASP A 129 1.37 2.38 12.33
C ASP A 129 1.59 3.64 11.48
N MET A 130 0.51 4.26 10.98
CA MET A 130 0.57 5.50 10.19
C MET A 130 0.62 6.79 11.02
N LEU A 131 0.31 6.76 12.33
CA LEU A 131 0.30 7.98 13.15
C LEU A 131 1.65 8.73 13.17
N PRO A 132 2.82 8.06 13.25
CA PRO A 132 4.11 8.73 13.14
C PRO A 132 4.32 9.44 11.78
N TYR A 133 3.73 8.94 10.70
CA TYR A 133 3.81 9.57 9.38
C TYR A 133 2.94 10.81 9.29
N PHE A 134 1.74 10.79 9.90
CA PHE A 134 0.96 12.01 10.08
C PHE A 134 1.77 13.08 10.81
N TYR A 135 2.45 12.69 11.90
CA TYR A 135 3.31 13.61 12.60
C TYR A 135 4.45 14.14 11.72
N GLN A 136 5.17 13.26 11.02
CA GLN A 136 6.28 13.67 10.14
C GLN A 136 5.81 14.69 9.09
N ASP A 137 4.69 14.42 8.44
CA ASP A 137 4.17 15.21 7.33
C ASP A 137 3.54 16.54 7.77
N TRP A 138 2.94 16.59 8.96
CA TRP A 138 2.08 17.71 9.36
C TRP A 138 2.51 18.46 10.63
N ALA A 139 3.60 18.06 11.29
CA ALA A 139 4.15 18.75 12.48
C ALA A 139 5.35 19.67 12.17
N ASP A 140 5.43 20.19 10.94
CA ASP A 140 6.53 21.04 10.47
C ASP A 140 7.91 20.43 10.76
N THR A 141 8.08 19.14 10.46
CA THR A 141 9.37 18.47 10.64
C THR A 141 10.37 18.98 9.59
N ALA A 142 11.62 19.18 9.99
CA ALA A 142 12.67 19.67 9.09
C ALA A 142 12.93 18.69 7.93
N ASP A 143 12.85 17.40 8.22
CA ASP A 143 13.01 16.32 7.25
C ASP A 143 11.92 16.37 6.17
N PHE A 144 10.64 16.47 6.54
CA PHE A 144 9.57 16.63 5.57
C PHE A 144 9.71 17.90 4.73
N ALA A 145 10.01 19.05 5.37
CA ALA A 145 10.22 20.32 4.68
C ALA A 145 11.35 20.24 3.63
N LYS A 146 12.44 19.51 3.94
CA LYS A 146 13.54 19.25 3.00
C LYS A 146 13.08 18.43 1.79
N VAL A 147 12.25 17.41 1.99
CA VAL A 147 11.74 16.58 0.88
C VAL A 147 10.77 17.38 0.01
N ALA A 148 9.78 18.03 0.62
CA ALA A 148 8.80 18.85 -0.09
C ALA A 148 9.50 19.98 -0.87
N GLY A 149 10.45 20.69 -0.24
CA GLY A 149 11.22 21.74 -0.88
C GLY A 149 12.06 21.25 -2.07
N ARG A 150 12.66 20.05 -1.96
CA ARG A 150 13.41 19.45 -3.06
C ARG A 150 12.52 19.09 -4.24
N ILE A 151 11.37 18.47 -3.98
CA ILE A 151 10.41 18.13 -5.03
C ILE A 151 9.89 19.41 -5.71
N ALA A 152 9.51 20.42 -4.94
CA ALA A 152 9.06 21.71 -5.47
C ALA A 152 10.15 22.38 -6.33
N ALA A 153 11.41 22.35 -5.90
CA ALA A 153 12.53 22.87 -6.68
C ALA A 153 12.66 22.18 -8.04
N THR A 154 12.58 20.85 -8.08
CA THR A 154 12.65 20.07 -9.33
C THR A 154 11.46 20.31 -10.25
N LEU A 155 10.25 20.44 -9.70
CA LEU A 155 9.06 20.80 -10.48
C LEU A 155 9.23 22.19 -11.11
N ASN A 156 9.80 23.14 -10.37
CA ASN A 156 10.08 24.48 -10.88
C ASN A 156 11.20 24.46 -11.93
N GLU A 157 12.24 23.66 -11.76
CA GLU A 157 13.39 23.59 -12.68
C GLU A 157 13.01 22.96 -14.04
N HIS A 158 12.22 21.88 -14.04
CA HIS A 158 11.92 21.14 -15.26
C HIS A 158 10.60 21.52 -15.93
N HIS A 159 9.82 22.40 -15.32
CA HIS A 159 8.57 22.95 -15.86
C HIS A 159 7.68 21.89 -16.54
N PRO A 160 7.26 20.84 -15.81
CA PRO A 160 6.38 19.85 -16.41
C PRO A 160 5.05 20.48 -16.83
N ASP A 161 4.35 19.79 -17.74
CA ASP A 161 2.93 20.05 -17.93
C ASP A 161 2.19 20.00 -16.58
N LYS A 162 1.32 20.98 -16.33
CA LYS A 162 0.65 21.17 -15.05
C LYS A 162 -0.69 20.45 -14.97
N ALA A 163 -1.10 19.72 -16.01
CA ALA A 163 -2.44 19.13 -16.06
C ALA A 163 -2.74 18.16 -14.90
N ALA A 164 -1.83 17.24 -14.56
CA ALA A 164 -2.08 16.26 -13.51
C ALA A 164 -0.80 15.67 -12.87
N VAL A 165 -0.82 15.52 -11.55
CA VAL A 165 0.17 14.75 -10.78
C VAL A 165 -0.48 13.61 -10.00
N ALA A 166 0.22 12.49 -9.84
CA ALA A 166 -0.14 11.47 -8.86
C ALA A 166 1.00 11.23 -7.85
N VAL A 167 0.68 11.20 -6.56
CA VAL A 167 1.56 10.75 -5.49
C VAL A 167 1.15 9.33 -5.11
N LEU A 168 2.03 8.37 -5.39
CA LEU A 168 1.79 6.94 -5.13
C LEU A 168 2.36 6.57 -3.76
N GLY A 169 1.55 5.91 -2.94
CA GLY A 169 1.82 5.76 -1.51
C GLY A 169 1.59 7.06 -0.77
N ALA A 170 0.44 7.69 -1.02
CA ALA A 170 0.17 9.02 -0.50
C ALA A 170 0.15 9.06 1.04
N GLY A 171 -0.10 7.94 1.72
CA GLY A 171 -0.06 7.84 3.18
C GLY A 171 -0.85 8.96 3.87
N ALA A 172 -0.18 9.71 4.74
CA ALA A 172 -0.76 10.86 5.46
C ALA A 172 -1.05 12.08 4.57
N CYS A 173 -0.73 12.03 3.28
CA CYS A 173 -1.00 13.04 2.26
C CYS A 173 -0.28 14.39 2.42
N GLY A 174 0.73 14.52 3.28
CA GLY A 174 1.48 15.78 3.39
C GLY A 174 2.20 16.13 2.10
N LEU A 175 2.89 15.16 1.49
CA LEU A 175 3.58 15.41 0.22
C LEU A 175 2.61 15.76 -0.90
N LEU A 176 1.49 15.04 -1.00
CA LEU A 176 0.40 15.34 -1.95
C LEU A 176 -0.09 16.78 -1.79
N HIS A 177 -0.38 17.21 -0.56
CA HIS A 177 -0.79 18.56 -0.25
C HIS A 177 0.26 19.59 -0.68
N SER A 178 1.55 19.33 -0.43
CA SER A 178 2.62 20.26 -0.78
C SER A 178 2.80 20.45 -2.29
N VAL A 179 2.57 19.42 -3.10
CA VAL A 179 2.74 19.49 -4.57
C VAL A 179 1.47 19.91 -5.30
N ALA A 180 0.28 19.71 -4.71
CA ALA A 180 -0.99 19.99 -5.36
C ALA A 180 -1.12 21.42 -5.95
N PRO A 181 -0.62 22.50 -5.31
CA PRO A 181 -0.69 23.85 -5.88
C PRO A 181 0.05 24.04 -7.21
N HIS A 182 0.91 23.11 -7.61
CA HIS A 182 1.65 23.17 -8.87
C HIS A 182 0.88 22.63 -10.07
N PHE A 183 -0.29 22.01 -9.86
CA PHE A 183 -1.05 21.29 -10.88
C PHE A 183 -2.53 21.65 -10.90
N ASP A 184 -3.20 21.42 -12.02
CA ASP A 184 -4.66 21.57 -12.15
C ASP A 184 -5.40 20.47 -11.39
N ARG A 185 -4.79 19.28 -11.26
CA ARG A 185 -5.31 18.12 -10.51
C ARG A 185 -4.18 17.36 -9.82
N ALA A 186 -4.42 16.94 -8.59
CA ALA A 186 -3.49 16.14 -7.82
C ALA A 186 -4.18 14.88 -7.27
N TYR A 187 -3.57 13.72 -7.52
CA TYR A 187 -4.11 12.43 -7.10
C TYR A 187 -3.27 11.82 -5.98
N GLY A 188 -3.89 11.56 -4.84
CA GLY A 188 -3.30 10.72 -3.79
C GLY A 188 -3.72 9.27 -4.00
N VAL A 189 -2.77 8.37 -4.23
CA VAL A 189 -3.05 6.95 -4.42
C VAL A 189 -2.42 6.16 -3.29
N ASP A 190 -3.21 5.40 -2.55
CA ASP A 190 -2.72 4.51 -1.50
C ASP A 190 -3.58 3.24 -1.44
N LEU A 191 -3.05 2.14 -0.90
CA LEU A 191 -3.86 0.94 -0.66
C LEU A 191 -4.58 1.02 0.70
N SER A 192 -4.17 1.89 1.62
CA SER A 192 -4.77 2.04 2.95
C SER A 192 -5.95 3.02 2.93
N LEU A 193 -7.16 2.53 2.62
CA LEU A 193 -8.38 3.35 2.68
C LEU A 193 -8.60 4.02 4.06
N PRO A 194 -8.40 3.34 5.21
CA PRO A 194 -8.55 4.00 6.52
C PRO A 194 -7.61 5.19 6.70
N THR A 195 -6.38 5.09 6.19
CA THR A 195 -5.39 6.19 6.23
C THR A 195 -5.82 7.35 5.34
N LEU A 196 -6.30 7.07 4.12
CA LEU A 196 -6.79 8.12 3.23
C LEU A 196 -8.04 8.82 3.80
N LEU A 197 -8.94 8.09 4.46
CA LEU A 197 -10.10 8.66 5.15
C LEU A 197 -9.66 9.57 6.30
N ALA A 198 -8.69 9.13 7.13
CA ALA A 198 -8.12 9.97 8.18
C ALA A 198 -7.47 11.24 7.62
N ALA A 199 -6.69 11.11 6.53
CA ALA A 199 -6.03 12.23 5.88
C ALA A 199 -7.04 13.20 5.24
N GLN A 200 -8.12 12.69 4.65
CA GLN A 200 -9.21 13.50 4.10
C GLN A 200 -9.88 14.33 5.18
N THR A 201 -10.27 13.70 6.28
CA THR A 201 -10.87 14.38 7.45
C THR A 201 -9.94 15.44 8.01
N PHE A 202 -8.65 15.11 8.17
CA PHE A 202 -7.64 16.04 8.64
C PHE A 202 -7.50 17.26 7.71
N MET A 203 -7.30 17.03 6.41
CA MET A 203 -7.20 18.11 5.42
C MET A 203 -8.49 18.95 5.30
N ALA A 204 -9.65 18.40 5.68
CA ALA A 204 -10.91 19.13 5.71
C ALA A 204 -11.05 20.09 6.90
N GLY A 205 -10.06 20.15 7.80
CA GLY A 205 -10.02 21.09 8.91
C GLY A 205 -10.25 20.47 10.29
N GLU A 206 -10.33 19.15 10.40
CA GLU A 206 -10.45 18.47 11.70
C GLU A 206 -9.06 18.17 12.28
N PRO A 207 -8.73 18.67 13.50
CA PRO A 207 -7.45 18.34 14.14
C PRO A 207 -7.32 16.85 14.45
N LEU A 208 -6.09 16.33 14.34
CA LEU A 208 -5.77 14.97 14.74
C LEU A 208 -5.12 14.97 16.13
N HIS A 209 -5.82 14.43 17.11
CA HIS A 209 -5.33 14.24 18.48
C HIS A 209 -4.98 12.78 18.69
N CYS A 210 -3.70 12.45 18.86
CA CYS A 210 -3.27 11.07 19.06
C CYS A 210 -2.06 10.98 19.99
N HIS A 211 -1.68 9.76 20.33
CA HIS A 211 -0.44 9.44 21.03
C HIS A 211 0.45 8.61 20.11
N LEU A 212 1.75 8.87 20.10
CA LEU A 212 2.68 8.18 19.20
C LEU A 212 3.37 7.02 19.93
N PRO A 213 3.10 5.74 19.58
CA PRO A 213 3.73 4.60 20.25
C PRO A 213 5.26 4.65 20.20
N ASP A 214 5.82 5.04 19.05
CA ASP A 214 7.26 5.15 18.81
C ASP A 214 7.92 6.33 19.54
N ALA A 215 7.13 7.28 20.04
CA ALA A 215 7.59 8.36 20.91
C ALA A 215 7.08 8.16 22.34
N HIS A 216 7.19 6.92 22.85
CA HIS A 216 6.80 6.57 24.23
C HIS A 216 5.37 6.99 24.60
N TRP A 217 4.46 6.96 23.62
CA TRP A 217 3.05 7.35 23.79
C TRP A 217 2.85 8.81 24.22
N GLN A 218 3.77 9.70 23.84
CA GLN A 218 3.59 11.14 24.01
C GLN A 218 2.41 11.63 23.17
N ALA A 219 1.62 12.53 23.77
CA ALA A 219 0.46 13.13 23.12
C ALA A 219 0.90 14.15 22.07
N VAL A 220 0.24 14.13 20.91
CA VAL A 220 0.43 15.10 19.84
C VAL A 220 -0.92 15.62 19.37
N THR A 221 -0.96 16.88 19.01
CA THR A 221 -2.10 17.50 18.32
C THR A 221 -1.58 18.10 17.04
N LEU A 222 -2.02 17.55 15.91
CA LEU A 222 -1.69 18.06 14.60
C LEU A 222 -2.76 19.08 14.19
N THR A 223 -2.30 20.22 13.70
CA THR A 223 -3.18 21.28 13.22
C THR A 223 -3.37 21.10 11.72
N PRO A 224 -4.62 21.06 11.23
CA PRO A 224 -4.90 20.91 9.81
C PRO A 224 -4.35 22.10 9.02
N PRO A 225 -4.10 21.93 7.70
CA PRO A 225 -3.75 23.05 6.84
C PRO A 225 -4.85 24.11 6.85
N THR A 226 -4.48 25.38 6.69
CA THR A 226 -5.45 26.50 6.71
C THR A 226 -6.49 26.41 5.59
N GLN A 227 -6.12 25.89 4.42
CA GLN A 227 -7.05 25.54 3.34
C GLN A 227 -6.52 24.34 2.56
N PRO A 228 -7.30 23.26 2.39
CA PRO A 228 -6.92 22.18 1.49
C PRO A 228 -6.96 22.67 0.03
N PRO A 229 -6.00 22.28 -0.81
CA PRO A 229 -6.07 22.51 -2.24
C PRO A 229 -7.33 21.84 -2.80
N GLY A 230 -8.26 22.63 -3.36
CA GLY A 230 -9.52 22.14 -3.91
C GLY A 230 -9.39 21.23 -5.15
N ASN A 231 -8.16 20.92 -5.55
CA ASN A 231 -7.80 20.10 -6.70
C ASN A 231 -7.26 18.70 -6.32
N ILE A 232 -7.31 18.32 -5.04
CA ILE A 232 -6.88 16.99 -4.57
C ILE A 232 -8.02 15.98 -4.71
N GLU A 233 -7.70 14.81 -5.26
CA GLU A 233 -8.57 13.64 -5.27
C GLU A 233 -7.82 12.42 -4.71
N LEU A 234 -8.46 11.69 -3.78
CA LEU A 234 -7.88 10.50 -3.15
C LEU A 234 -8.47 9.23 -3.75
N LEU A 235 -7.61 8.26 -4.03
CA LEU A 235 -7.95 6.97 -4.64
C LEU A 235 -7.37 5.84 -3.80
N THR A 236 -8.19 4.82 -3.52
CA THR A 236 -7.68 3.56 -3.00
C THR A 236 -7.34 2.64 -4.16
N ALA A 237 -6.06 2.33 -4.40
CA ALA A 237 -5.65 1.46 -5.49
C ALA A 237 -4.28 0.81 -5.24
N ASN A 238 -4.03 -0.33 -5.91
CA ASN A 238 -2.68 -0.87 -5.99
C ASN A 238 -1.85 -0.08 -7.01
N VAL A 239 -0.69 0.39 -6.59
CA VAL A 239 0.24 1.15 -7.43
C VAL A 239 0.80 0.36 -8.63
N ASN A 240 0.77 -0.97 -8.58
CA ASN A 240 1.17 -1.84 -9.70
C ASN A 240 0.04 -2.05 -10.75
N ASN A 241 -1.17 -1.55 -10.50
CA ASN A 241 -2.31 -1.63 -11.42
C ASN A 241 -3.22 -0.40 -11.23
N LEU A 242 -2.72 0.75 -11.68
CA LEU A 242 -3.35 2.05 -11.49
C LEU A 242 -4.61 2.20 -12.35
N PRO A 243 -5.64 2.89 -11.83
CA PRO A 243 -6.89 3.10 -12.54
C PRO A 243 -6.81 4.21 -13.61
N PHE A 244 -5.64 4.78 -13.90
CA PHE A 244 -5.49 5.85 -14.88
C PHE A 244 -5.35 5.31 -16.30
N LYS A 245 -5.93 6.03 -17.27
CA LYS A 245 -5.70 5.78 -18.70
C LYS A 245 -4.22 5.96 -19.05
N ASN A 246 -3.79 5.31 -20.13
CA ASN A 246 -2.45 5.50 -20.69
C ASN A 246 -2.20 6.98 -20.99
N ALA A 247 -0.97 7.45 -20.74
CA ALA A 247 -0.54 8.81 -21.05
C ALA A 247 -1.48 9.91 -20.52
N SER A 248 -1.95 9.79 -19.29
CA SER A 248 -2.89 10.72 -18.66
C SER A 248 -2.28 11.62 -17.59
N LEU A 249 -1.14 11.23 -17.00
CA LEU A 249 -0.45 11.97 -15.94
C LEU A 249 0.76 12.72 -16.48
N SER A 250 0.94 13.95 -16.03
CA SER A 250 2.11 14.77 -16.39
C SER A 250 3.29 14.44 -15.49
N VAL A 251 3.02 14.17 -14.20
CA VAL A 251 4.03 13.80 -13.21
C VAL A 251 3.52 12.64 -12.34
N VAL A 252 4.42 11.73 -11.99
CA VAL A 252 4.22 10.75 -10.92
C VAL A 252 5.32 10.92 -9.87
N ILE A 253 4.93 10.87 -8.61
CA ILE A 253 5.83 10.98 -7.46
C ILE A 253 5.69 9.74 -6.60
N THR A 254 6.82 9.13 -6.23
CA THR A 254 6.88 8.00 -5.29
C THR A 254 7.72 8.38 -4.08
N GLN A 255 7.18 8.21 -2.88
CA GLN A 255 7.89 8.43 -1.62
C GLN A 255 7.84 7.14 -0.79
N TYR A 256 9.00 6.58 -0.42
CA TYR A 256 9.10 5.30 0.32
C TYR A 256 8.28 4.16 -0.28
N MET A 257 8.26 4.06 -1.62
CA MET A 257 7.42 3.09 -2.33
C MET A 257 8.25 1.94 -2.92
N LEU A 258 9.38 2.24 -3.55
CA LEU A 258 10.13 1.23 -4.31
C LEU A 258 10.72 0.11 -3.44
N ASP A 259 10.93 0.39 -2.15
CA ASP A 259 11.46 -0.56 -1.18
C ASP A 259 10.40 -1.46 -0.55
N ILE A 260 9.11 -1.10 -0.66
CA ILE A 260 8.00 -1.85 -0.08
C ILE A 260 7.16 -2.59 -1.13
N VAL A 261 7.21 -2.18 -2.40
CA VAL A 261 6.48 -2.89 -3.47
C VAL A 261 7.12 -4.22 -3.80
N SER A 262 6.28 -5.22 -4.01
CA SER A 262 6.71 -6.57 -4.38
C SER A 262 7.35 -6.65 -5.77
N ASN A 263 7.04 -5.72 -6.68
CA ASN A 263 7.56 -5.67 -8.04
C ASN A 263 7.94 -4.23 -8.46
N PRO A 264 9.10 -3.71 -8.06
CA PRO A 264 9.49 -2.33 -8.39
C PRO A 264 9.67 -2.09 -9.90
N LEU A 265 10.02 -3.12 -10.68
CA LEU A 265 10.06 -3.01 -12.14
C LEU A 265 8.66 -2.92 -12.75
N GLY A 266 7.72 -3.73 -12.24
CA GLY A 266 6.31 -3.63 -12.61
C GLY A 266 5.71 -2.27 -12.27
N LEU A 267 6.04 -1.71 -11.10
CA LEU A 267 5.66 -0.34 -10.75
C LEU A 267 6.28 0.67 -11.72
N ALA A 268 7.58 0.59 -12.02
CA ALA A 268 8.23 1.51 -12.95
C ALA A 268 7.61 1.47 -14.36
N GLN A 269 7.22 0.27 -14.81
CA GLN A 269 6.47 0.03 -16.04
C GLN A 269 5.08 0.65 -16.01
N GLU A 270 4.37 0.48 -14.90
CA GLU A 270 3.03 1.02 -14.70
C GLU A 270 3.02 2.54 -14.64
N ILE A 271 4.00 3.14 -13.94
CA ILE A 271 4.25 4.59 -13.95
C ILE A 271 4.49 5.07 -15.38
N ARG A 272 5.27 4.33 -16.16
CA ARG A 272 5.53 4.69 -17.56
C ARG A 272 4.25 4.72 -18.35
N ARG A 273 3.41 3.68 -18.22
CA ARG A 273 2.14 3.56 -18.94
C ARG A 273 1.26 4.79 -18.72
N VAL A 274 1.12 5.23 -17.47
CA VAL A 274 0.25 6.37 -17.12
C VAL A 274 0.85 7.73 -17.42
N LEU A 275 2.17 7.85 -17.50
CA LEU A 275 2.85 9.10 -17.87
C LEU A 275 2.63 9.46 -19.35
N LYS A 276 2.34 10.74 -19.59
CA LYS A 276 2.38 11.37 -20.91
C LYS A 276 3.78 11.25 -21.52
N PRO A 277 3.92 11.33 -22.86
CA PRO A 277 5.21 11.59 -23.47
C PRO A 277 5.89 12.79 -22.80
N ASP A 278 7.18 12.67 -22.50
CA ASP A 278 7.98 13.67 -21.75
C ASP A 278 7.54 13.92 -20.29
N GLY A 279 6.58 13.16 -19.78
CA GLY A 279 6.16 13.20 -18.38
C GLY A 279 7.29 12.77 -17.43
N LEU A 280 7.21 13.25 -16.18
CA LEU A 280 8.27 13.05 -15.19
C LEU A 280 7.88 12.01 -14.13
N TRP A 281 8.85 11.20 -13.73
CA TRP A 281 8.78 10.39 -12.51
C TRP A 281 9.83 10.89 -11.51
N LEU A 282 9.39 11.37 -10.35
CA LEU A 282 10.22 11.76 -9.23
C LEU A 282 10.13 10.68 -8.15
N ASN A 283 11.27 10.20 -7.66
CA ASN A 283 11.32 9.22 -6.58
C ASN A 283 12.13 9.73 -5.39
N PHE A 284 11.65 9.43 -4.19
CA PHE A 284 12.38 9.57 -2.94
C PHE A 284 12.12 8.33 -2.06
N SER A 285 12.90 7.26 -2.25
CA SER A 285 12.69 5.97 -1.56
C SER A 285 14.02 5.40 -1.09
N LYS A 286 14.00 4.39 -0.21
CA LYS A 286 15.22 3.63 0.10
C LYS A 286 15.78 2.94 -1.15
N PRO A 287 17.07 2.57 -1.15
CA PRO A 287 17.60 1.59 -2.10
C PRO A 287 16.70 0.34 -2.14
N PHE A 288 16.48 -0.20 -3.33
CA PHE A 288 15.59 -1.32 -3.55
C PHE A 288 16.29 -2.44 -4.33
N ARG A 289 15.67 -3.62 -4.34
CA ARG A 289 16.08 -4.78 -5.15
C ARG A 289 15.06 -5.05 -6.23
N ILE A 290 15.54 -5.55 -7.35
CA ILE A 290 14.67 -6.20 -8.35
C ILE A 290 14.70 -7.71 -8.13
N ALA A 291 13.65 -8.41 -8.53
CA ALA A 291 13.49 -9.84 -8.28
C ALA A 291 14.66 -10.70 -8.79
N ALA A 292 15.32 -10.29 -9.88
CA ALA A 292 16.46 -10.99 -10.45
C ALA A 292 17.79 -10.77 -9.69
N ASP A 293 17.84 -9.85 -8.72
CA ASP A 293 19.06 -9.57 -7.98
C ASP A 293 19.41 -10.70 -7.03
N LEU A 294 20.68 -11.10 -7.00
CA LEU A 294 21.21 -12.04 -6.02
C LEU A 294 21.13 -11.43 -4.60
N PRO A 295 20.57 -12.12 -3.59
CA PRO A 295 20.48 -11.61 -2.22
C PRO A 295 21.80 -11.13 -1.63
N GLU A 296 22.89 -11.79 -2.00
CA GLU A 296 24.25 -11.53 -1.52
C GLU A 296 24.80 -10.18 -1.97
N LEU A 297 24.26 -9.60 -3.04
CA LEU A 297 24.66 -8.28 -3.55
C LEU A 297 23.99 -7.12 -2.78
N GLY A 298 23.01 -7.41 -1.93
CA GLY A 298 22.27 -6.39 -1.20
C GLY A 298 21.34 -5.57 -2.09
N MET A 299 21.08 -4.32 -1.68
CA MET A 299 20.29 -3.37 -2.45
C MET A 299 21.13 -2.76 -3.57
N ARG A 300 20.51 -2.45 -4.71
CA ARG A 300 21.21 -1.77 -5.80
C ARG A 300 21.72 -0.41 -5.34
N ASN A 301 22.92 -0.06 -5.76
CA ASN A 301 23.48 1.26 -5.65
C ASN A 301 22.93 2.16 -6.76
N LEU A 302 22.96 3.46 -6.49
CA LEU A 302 22.46 4.48 -7.40
C LEU A 302 23.07 4.40 -8.82
N ALA A 303 24.39 4.13 -8.92
CA ALA A 303 25.10 4.02 -10.20
C ALA A 303 24.65 2.84 -11.08
N GLU A 304 23.93 1.86 -10.53
CA GLU A 304 23.46 0.66 -11.24
C GLU A 304 22.07 0.86 -11.88
N LEU A 305 21.40 1.98 -11.57
CA LEU A 305 20.04 2.25 -12.01
C LEU A 305 19.90 2.80 -13.45
N PRO A 306 20.82 3.63 -14.00
CA PRO A 306 20.63 4.19 -15.34
C PRO A 306 20.40 3.18 -16.46
N PRO A 307 21.13 2.04 -16.54
CA PRO A 307 20.85 1.03 -17.57
C PRO A 307 19.45 0.43 -17.44
N VAL A 308 18.99 0.19 -16.21
CA VAL A 308 17.64 -0.34 -15.92
C VAL A 308 16.58 0.65 -16.41
N PHE A 309 16.72 1.93 -16.07
CA PHE A 309 15.77 2.96 -16.49
C PHE A 309 15.77 3.17 -18.01
N THR A 310 16.94 3.11 -18.65
CA THR A 310 17.06 3.21 -20.10
C THR A 310 16.32 2.07 -20.80
N GLN A 311 16.48 0.83 -20.32
CA GLN A 311 15.77 -0.33 -20.86
C GLN A 311 14.24 -0.21 -20.70
N LEU A 312 13.81 0.42 -19.61
CA LEU A 312 12.40 0.72 -19.35
C LEU A 312 11.87 1.91 -20.16
N GLY A 313 12.68 2.57 -20.99
CA GLY A 313 12.24 3.70 -21.81
C GLY A 313 12.13 5.00 -21.02
N TYR A 314 13.08 5.23 -20.12
CA TYR A 314 13.27 6.50 -19.43
C TYR A 314 14.64 7.12 -19.76
N THR A 315 14.69 8.45 -19.76
CA THR A 315 15.93 9.22 -19.68
C THR A 315 16.13 9.66 -18.23
N VAL A 316 17.33 9.42 -17.69
CA VAL A 316 17.71 9.92 -16.36
C VAL A 316 18.03 11.40 -16.46
N ILE A 317 17.31 12.24 -15.72
CA ILE A 317 17.58 13.69 -15.63
C ILE A 317 18.49 13.96 -14.42
N ASN A 318 18.11 13.45 -13.26
CA ASN A 318 18.85 13.61 -12.02
C ASN A 318 18.86 12.32 -11.21
N LEU A 319 19.93 12.12 -10.46
CA LEU A 319 20.21 10.91 -9.70
C LEU A 319 21.14 11.27 -8.53
N GLU A 320 20.60 11.27 -7.32
CA GLU A 320 21.32 11.67 -6.11
C GLU A 320 21.04 10.74 -4.92
N ASN A 321 22.01 10.67 -4.01
CA ASN A 321 21.85 10.05 -2.70
C ASN A 321 21.60 11.12 -1.65
N HIS A 322 20.59 10.89 -0.81
CA HIS A 322 20.30 11.76 0.34
C HIS A 322 20.35 10.98 1.64
N ARG A 323 20.76 11.65 2.71
CA ARG A 323 20.50 11.19 4.07
C ARG A 323 19.27 11.91 4.60
N PHE A 324 18.38 11.14 5.21
CA PHE A 324 17.10 11.57 5.73
C PHE A 324 16.87 10.90 7.09
N THR A 325 16.37 11.66 8.07
CA THR A 325 15.99 11.09 9.36
C THR A 325 14.54 10.62 9.27
N TYR A 326 14.38 9.31 9.20
CA TYR A 326 13.10 8.65 9.03
C TYR A 326 12.27 8.71 10.30
N LEU A 327 11.03 9.21 10.19
CA LEU A 327 10.10 9.41 11.31
C LEU A 327 10.79 10.17 12.45
N ASN A 328 11.28 11.38 12.15
CA ASN A 328 11.94 12.21 13.16
C ASN A 328 10.94 12.69 14.23
N LEU A 329 10.93 12.02 15.38
CA LEU A 329 10.05 12.31 16.53
C LEU A 329 10.74 13.09 17.65
N GLU A 330 11.96 13.61 17.43
CA GLU A 330 12.79 14.24 18.48
C GLU A 330 12.10 15.42 19.17
N LYS A 331 11.33 16.21 18.42
CA LYS A 331 10.55 17.35 18.97
C LYS A 331 9.48 16.90 19.97
N VAL A 332 8.98 15.68 19.87
CA VAL A 332 7.96 15.11 20.76
C VAL A 332 8.62 14.36 21.91
N SER A 333 9.70 13.63 21.62
CA SER A 333 10.42 12.84 22.60
C SER A 333 11.90 12.77 22.24
N ALA A 334 12.75 13.46 23.03
CA ALA A 334 14.19 13.48 22.80
C ALA A 334 14.87 12.11 22.98
N GLU A 335 14.18 11.15 23.60
CA GLU A 335 14.67 9.78 23.83
C GLU A 335 14.42 8.84 22.63
N THR A 336 13.74 9.31 21.58
CA THR A 336 13.48 8.47 20.40
C THR A 336 14.74 8.27 19.57
N ASP A 337 14.94 7.05 19.10
CA ASP A 337 16.04 6.72 18.19
C ASP A 337 15.94 7.50 16.88
N LEU A 338 17.05 8.11 16.46
CA LEU A 338 17.15 8.77 15.15
C LEU A 338 17.52 7.74 14.08
N LEU A 339 16.53 7.37 13.26
CA LEU A 339 16.71 6.42 12.17
C LEU A 339 17.18 7.14 10.89
N ASN A 340 18.49 7.37 10.79
CA ASN A 340 19.08 7.94 9.58
C ASN A 340 19.16 6.92 8.45
N GLN A 341 18.51 7.21 7.33
CA GLN A 341 18.45 6.33 6.17
C GLN A 341 19.10 6.99 4.96
N LEU A 342 19.78 6.16 4.15
CA LEU A 342 20.16 6.53 2.79
C LEU A 342 18.93 6.35 1.90
N VAL A 343 18.62 7.36 1.10
CA VAL A 343 17.52 7.32 0.13
C VAL A 343 18.04 7.72 -1.25
N HIS A 344 17.48 7.07 -2.26
CA HIS A 344 17.70 7.39 -3.66
C HIS A 344 16.69 8.45 -4.07
N TYR A 345 17.20 9.63 -4.42
CA TYR A 345 16.44 10.65 -5.10
C TYR A 345 16.74 10.59 -6.59
N PHE A 346 15.71 10.46 -7.43
CA PHE A 346 15.92 10.52 -8.87
C PHE A 346 14.77 11.18 -9.60
N VAL A 347 15.08 11.69 -10.79
CA VAL A 347 14.15 12.32 -11.71
C VAL A 347 14.33 11.66 -13.07
N LEU A 348 13.28 11.02 -13.55
CA LEU A 348 13.25 10.35 -14.85
C LEU A 348 12.24 11.02 -15.77
N ARG A 349 12.51 11.00 -17.07
CA ARG A 349 11.59 11.46 -18.12
C ARG A 349 11.20 10.29 -19.00
N LYS A 350 9.89 10.10 -19.26
CA LYS A 350 9.41 9.09 -20.20
C LYS A 350 9.86 9.44 -21.62
N THR A 351 10.55 8.54 -22.30
CA THR A 351 10.95 8.74 -23.70
C THR A 351 9.78 8.43 -24.64
N ALA A 352 9.56 9.28 -25.64
CA ALA A 352 8.46 9.11 -26.61
C ALA A 352 8.68 7.92 -27.59
N ALA A 353 9.93 7.52 -27.82
CA ALA A 353 10.31 6.63 -28.92
C ALA A 353 9.99 5.14 -28.72
N GLN A 354 9.72 4.71 -27.48
CA GLN A 354 9.44 3.31 -27.19
C GLN A 354 7.94 3.11 -27.01
N VAL A 355 7.34 2.36 -27.94
CA VAL A 355 5.95 1.88 -27.84
C VAL A 355 5.83 1.19 -26.49
N ASP A 356 4.80 1.55 -25.72
CA ASP A 356 4.45 0.84 -24.49
C ASP A 356 4.11 -0.62 -24.88
N SER A 357 5.12 -1.49 -24.91
CA SER A 357 4.97 -2.93 -25.20
C SER A 357 4.45 -3.69 -23.98
N LEU A 358 4.09 -2.97 -22.91
CA LEU A 358 3.35 -3.53 -21.81
C LEU A 358 2.00 -3.94 -22.36
N ASP A 359 1.89 -5.23 -22.60
CA ASP A 359 0.63 -5.88 -22.85
C ASP A 359 -0.24 -5.63 -21.63
N SER A 360 -1.05 -4.56 -21.65
CA SER A 360 -2.02 -4.31 -20.59
C SER A 360 -2.94 -5.52 -20.39
N ALA A 361 -3.03 -6.43 -21.37
CA ALA A 361 -3.71 -7.71 -21.24
C ALA A 361 -3.02 -8.67 -20.23
N ALA A 362 -1.75 -8.47 -19.88
CA ALA A 362 -0.98 -9.37 -19.02
C ALA A 362 -1.58 -9.49 -17.60
N VAL A 363 -2.14 -8.40 -17.07
CA VAL A 363 -2.84 -8.41 -15.77
C VAL A 363 -4.33 -8.74 -15.95
N GLN A 364 -4.94 -8.23 -17.00
CA GLN A 364 -6.39 -8.34 -17.24
C GLN A 364 -6.84 -9.77 -17.55
N ARG A 365 -5.95 -10.58 -18.15
CA ARG A 365 -6.22 -11.97 -18.53
C ARG A 365 -6.61 -12.88 -17.36
N PHE A 366 -6.32 -12.50 -16.11
CA PHE A 366 -6.69 -13.27 -14.92
C PHE A 366 -8.13 -13.03 -14.47
N PHE A 367 -8.76 -11.94 -14.90
CA PHE A 367 -10.13 -11.59 -14.51
C PHE A 367 -11.17 -11.87 -15.60
N ILE A 368 -10.73 -11.92 -16.86
CA ILE A 368 -11.57 -12.33 -17.99
C ILE A 368 -11.07 -13.70 -18.44
N PRO A 369 -11.80 -14.80 -18.11
CA PRO A 369 -11.43 -16.14 -18.54
C PRO A 369 -11.26 -16.17 -20.06
N ASN A 370 -10.03 -16.44 -20.48
CA ASN A 370 -9.71 -16.64 -21.88
C ASN A 370 -8.85 -17.90 -22.02
N ALA A 371 -8.86 -18.52 -23.20
CA ALA A 371 -8.10 -19.75 -23.39
C ALA A 371 -6.59 -19.56 -23.14
N GLN A 372 -6.05 -18.36 -23.41
CA GLN A 372 -4.63 -18.07 -23.28
C GLN A 372 -4.15 -18.08 -21.82
N VAL A 373 -4.92 -17.52 -20.87
CA VAL A 373 -4.53 -17.51 -19.45
C VAL A 373 -4.37 -18.94 -18.93
N TRP A 374 -5.28 -19.83 -19.32
CA TRP A 374 -5.25 -21.23 -18.91
C TRP A 374 -4.09 -22.03 -19.50
N GLN A 375 -3.50 -21.57 -20.62
CA GLN A 375 -2.30 -22.14 -21.21
C GLN A 375 -1.00 -21.56 -20.64
N ALA A 376 -1.07 -20.52 -19.82
CA ALA A 376 0.11 -19.92 -19.22
C ALA A 376 0.77 -20.89 -18.22
N ILE A 377 2.10 -20.92 -18.21
CA ILE A 377 2.90 -21.79 -17.35
C ILE A 377 3.53 -20.91 -16.28
N PRO A 378 3.11 -21.00 -15.00
CA PRO A 378 3.71 -20.21 -13.95
C PRO A 378 5.10 -20.74 -13.58
N HIS A 379 5.99 -19.82 -13.25
CA HIS A 379 7.30 -20.10 -12.66
C HIS A 379 7.42 -19.35 -11.32
N LEU A 380 8.03 -19.99 -10.32
CA LEU A 380 8.41 -19.30 -9.09
C LEU A 380 9.52 -18.29 -9.41
N ILE A 381 9.41 -17.09 -8.84
CA ILE A 381 10.47 -16.08 -8.97
C ILE A 381 11.73 -16.58 -8.23
N PRO A 382 12.87 -16.74 -8.93
CA PRO A 382 14.11 -17.20 -8.31
C PRO A 382 14.54 -16.29 -7.16
N ASN A 383 15.20 -16.86 -6.14
CA ASN A 383 15.79 -16.14 -5.01
C ASN A 383 14.82 -15.29 -4.18
N ARG A 384 13.51 -15.53 -4.32
CA ARG A 384 12.47 -14.88 -3.52
C ARG A 384 12.08 -15.78 -2.35
N PRO A 385 12.54 -15.52 -1.12
CA PRO A 385 12.20 -16.35 0.01
C PRO A 385 10.70 -16.20 0.33
N LEU A 386 10.04 -17.35 0.44
CA LEU A 386 8.70 -17.47 0.96
C LEU A 386 8.78 -18.31 2.24
N ILE A 387 8.47 -17.69 3.39
CA ILE A 387 8.62 -18.37 4.68
C ILE A 387 7.23 -18.50 5.31
N PHE A 388 6.82 -19.74 5.55
CA PHE A 388 5.66 -20.05 6.37
C PHE A 388 6.12 -20.20 7.82
N THR A 389 5.58 -19.40 8.73
CA THR A 389 5.86 -19.46 10.16
C THR A 389 4.59 -19.82 10.91
N ARG A 390 4.66 -20.89 11.70
CA ARG A 390 3.57 -21.31 12.58
C ARG A 390 3.92 -20.95 14.01
N THR A 391 3.17 -20.03 14.60
CA THR A 391 3.38 -19.58 15.98
C THR A 391 2.30 -20.16 16.87
N LYS A 392 2.72 -20.78 17.99
CA LYS A 392 1.82 -21.21 19.06
C LYS A 392 2.09 -20.37 20.30
N THR A 393 1.07 -19.70 20.79
CA THR A 393 1.12 -18.91 22.02
C THR A 393 0.31 -19.62 23.10
N PHE A 394 0.88 -19.75 24.29
CA PHE A 394 0.24 -20.38 25.44
C PHE A 394 -0.22 -19.28 26.40
N ASP A 395 -1.48 -19.31 26.82
CA ASP A 395 -2.06 -18.27 27.69
C ASP A 395 -1.78 -18.46 29.20
N GLY A 396 -1.05 -19.52 29.56
CA GLY A 396 -0.78 -19.89 30.94
C GLY A 396 -1.93 -20.61 31.65
N GLN A 397 -3.10 -20.72 31.03
CA GLN A 397 -4.27 -21.47 31.49
C GLN A 397 -4.49 -22.79 30.73
N GLY A 398 -3.54 -23.16 29.87
CA GLY A 398 -3.60 -24.36 29.02
C GLY A 398 -4.23 -24.12 27.65
N GLY A 399 -4.68 -22.89 27.35
CA GLY A 399 -5.12 -22.51 26.02
C GLY A 399 -3.94 -22.32 25.07
N VAL A 400 -4.13 -22.75 23.82
CA VAL A 400 -3.15 -22.60 22.74
C VAL A 400 -3.77 -21.76 21.64
N LYS A 401 -3.20 -20.58 21.38
CA LYS A 401 -3.52 -19.77 20.19
C LYS A 401 -2.50 -20.09 19.11
N GLU A 402 -2.95 -20.65 18.00
CA GLU A 402 -2.13 -20.87 16.81
C GLU A 402 -2.37 -19.75 15.80
N ALA A 403 -1.29 -19.23 15.22
CA ALA A 403 -1.33 -18.28 14.13
C ALA A 403 -0.34 -18.72 13.05
N LEU A 404 -0.76 -18.60 11.79
CA LEU A 404 0.07 -18.86 10.63
C LEU A 404 0.44 -17.54 9.99
N PHE A 405 1.71 -17.40 9.67
CA PHE A 405 2.26 -16.21 9.05
C PHE A 405 2.96 -16.58 7.76
N ILE A 406 2.79 -15.75 6.75
CA ILE A 406 3.60 -15.78 5.54
C ILE A 406 4.54 -14.58 5.56
N LYS A 407 5.81 -14.81 5.28
CA LYS A 407 6.80 -13.74 5.11
C LYS A 407 7.25 -13.68 3.65
N VAL A 408 7.02 -12.53 3.02
CA VAL A 408 7.42 -12.22 1.64
C VAL A 408 8.18 -10.90 1.65
N MET A 409 9.41 -10.89 1.12
CA MET A 409 10.22 -9.67 1.01
C MET A 409 10.40 -8.90 2.33
N GLY A 410 10.51 -9.61 3.46
CA GLY A 410 10.66 -8.99 4.77
C GLY A 410 9.35 -8.64 5.47
N HIS A 411 8.24 -8.56 4.73
CA HIS A 411 6.92 -8.31 5.29
C HIS A 411 6.28 -9.61 5.77
N THR A 412 5.78 -9.59 7.00
CA THR A 412 5.13 -10.74 7.63
C THR A 412 3.65 -10.47 7.77
N PHE A 413 2.82 -11.42 7.34
CA PHE A 413 1.38 -11.28 7.35
C PHE A 413 0.74 -12.52 7.98
N ALA A 414 -0.17 -12.34 8.93
CA ALA A 414 -1.03 -13.43 9.39
C ALA A 414 -1.94 -13.89 8.25
N ILE A 415 -2.13 -15.20 8.10
CA ILE A 415 -2.99 -15.83 7.09
C ILE A 415 -3.89 -16.90 7.73
N PRO A 416 -5.10 -17.13 7.19
CA PRO A 416 -5.93 -18.26 7.60
C PRO A 416 -5.24 -19.61 7.36
N ALA A 417 -5.55 -20.62 8.17
CA ALA A 417 -4.87 -21.91 8.11
C ALA A 417 -5.17 -22.68 6.81
N GLU A 418 -6.41 -22.64 6.37
CA GLU A 418 -6.87 -23.16 5.09
C GLU A 418 -6.11 -22.50 3.92
N PHE A 419 -5.80 -21.21 4.04
CA PHE A 419 -5.05 -20.49 3.01
C PHE A 419 -3.57 -20.91 2.98
N ALA A 420 -2.97 -21.17 4.14
CA ALA A 420 -1.60 -21.67 4.20
C ALA A 420 -1.45 -23.03 3.50
N LEU A 421 -2.36 -23.98 3.79
CA LEU A 421 -2.36 -25.29 3.15
C LEU A 421 -2.58 -25.21 1.63
N LEU A 422 -3.50 -24.33 1.21
CA LEU A 422 -3.74 -24.01 -0.19
C LEU A 422 -2.45 -23.52 -0.88
N LEU A 423 -1.76 -22.55 -0.29
CA LEU A 423 -0.52 -22.00 -0.84
C LEU A 423 0.61 -23.05 -0.88
N GLU A 424 0.81 -23.80 0.20
CA GLU A 424 1.82 -24.87 0.26
C GLU A 424 1.58 -25.91 -0.86
N SER A 425 0.34 -26.35 -1.04
CA SER A 425 -0.01 -27.33 -2.08
C SER A 425 0.17 -26.76 -3.49
N LEU A 426 -0.24 -25.51 -3.72
CA LEU A 426 -0.08 -24.84 -5.00
C LEU A 426 1.41 -24.66 -5.34
N PHE A 427 2.23 -24.15 -4.41
CA PHE A 427 3.65 -23.95 -4.67
C PHE A 427 4.41 -25.26 -4.90
N ALA A 428 4.05 -26.34 -4.20
CA ALA A 428 4.60 -27.67 -4.49
C ALA A 428 4.24 -28.18 -5.90
N ALA A 429 3.14 -27.69 -6.48
CA ALA A 429 2.71 -28.04 -7.82
C ALA A 429 3.31 -27.14 -8.92
N ILE A 430 3.92 -26.00 -8.60
CA ILE A 430 4.50 -25.11 -9.61
C ILE A 430 5.91 -25.59 -9.95
N ASP A 431 6.03 -26.28 -11.08
CA ASP A 431 7.26 -26.89 -11.60
C ASP A 431 7.80 -26.23 -12.88
N GLY A 432 7.10 -25.20 -13.38
CA GLY A 432 7.44 -24.54 -14.64
C GLY A 432 7.18 -25.41 -15.88
N GLN A 433 6.37 -26.46 -15.77
CA GLN A 433 5.99 -27.34 -16.89
C GLN A 433 4.48 -27.39 -17.07
N ARG A 434 3.72 -27.43 -15.97
CA ARG A 434 2.26 -27.47 -16.00
C ARG A 434 1.67 -26.09 -16.24
N ASN A 435 0.66 -26.02 -17.12
CA ASN A 435 -0.12 -24.80 -17.30
C ASN A 435 -1.16 -24.62 -16.17
N LEU A 436 -1.74 -23.42 -16.08
CA LEU A 436 -2.75 -23.12 -15.05
C LEU A 436 -3.93 -24.10 -15.06
N ARG A 437 -4.36 -24.60 -16.23
CA ARG A 437 -5.48 -25.55 -16.32
C ARG A 437 -5.14 -26.87 -15.63
N GLN A 438 -3.96 -27.40 -15.89
CA GLN A 438 -3.45 -28.63 -15.29
C GLN A 438 -3.26 -28.47 -13.78
N LEU A 439 -2.75 -27.31 -13.33
CA LEU A 439 -2.61 -27.00 -11.92
C LEU A 439 -3.97 -26.95 -11.21
N PHE A 440 -4.94 -26.24 -11.78
CA PHE A 440 -6.29 -26.18 -11.22
C PHE A 440 -6.95 -27.56 -11.12
N GLN A 441 -6.92 -28.35 -12.19
CA GLN A 441 -7.49 -29.70 -12.21
C GLN A 441 -6.82 -30.64 -11.20
N GLY A 442 -5.48 -30.58 -11.09
CA GLY A 442 -4.73 -31.40 -10.13
C GLY A 442 -4.96 -31.01 -8.68
N GLN A 443 -5.54 -29.84 -8.43
CA GLN A 443 -5.68 -29.26 -7.12
C GLN A 443 -7.14 -29.02 -6.69
N GLN A 444 -8.11 -29.23 -7.57
CA GLN A 444 -9.52 -28.91 -7.35
C GLN A 444 -10.08 -29.53 -6.07
N GLN A 445 -9.67 -30.76 -5.74
CA GLN A 445 -10.12 -31.46 -4.53
C GLN A 445 -9.48 -30.91 -3.24
N THR A 446 -8.27 -30.37 -3.32
CA THR A 446 -7.51 -29.83 -2.18
C THR A 446 -7.85 -28.38 -1.91
N ILE A 447 -8.02 -27.60 -2.98
CA ILE A 447 -8.08 -26.14 -2.97
C ILE A 447 -9.47 -25.61 -2.63
N GLY A 448 -10.54 -26.34 -2.98
CA GLY A 448 -11.92 -25.91 -2.72
C GLY A 448 -12.32 -24.59 -3.40
N LEU A 449 -11.50 -24.06 -4.30
CA LEU A 449 -11.80 -22.89 -5.12
C LEU A 449 -12.42 -23.32 -6.44
N ASP A 450 -13.33 -22.51 -6.96
CA ASP A 450 -13.76 -22.59 -8.35
C ASP A 450 -12.72 -21.96 -9.29
N GLU A 451 -13.00 -21.96 -10.59
CA GLU A 451 -12.09 -21.39 -11.60
C GLU A 451 -11.80 -19.89 -11.36
N ALA A 452 -12.82 -19.13 -10.94
CA ALA A 452 -12.69 -17.69 -10.69
C ALA A 452 -11.80 -17.41 -9.47
N GLY A 453 -12.05 -18.11 -8.36
CA GLY A 453 -11.23 -18.05 -7.15
C GLY A 453 -9.79 -18.48 -7.43
N PHE A 454 -9.57 -19.53 -8.21
CA PHE A 454 -8.22 -19.95 -8.59
C PHE A 454 -7.49 -18.86 -9.40
N LEU A 455 -8.10 -18.30 -10.44
CA LEU A 455 -7.46 -17.24 -11.23
C LEU A 455 -7.22 -15.96 -10.41
N LYS A 456 -8.12 -15.63 -9.48
CA LYS A 456 -7.93 -14.54 -8.51
C LYS A 456 -6.72 -14.79 -7.61
N LEU A 457 -6.55 -16.02 -7.10
CA LEU A 457 -5.36 -16.41 -6.35
C LEU A 457 -4.10 -16.24 -7.20
N ILE A 458 -4.11 -16.68 -8.45
CA ILE A 458 -2.98 -16.50 -9.36
C ILE A 458 -2.66 -15.01 -9.58
N TYR A 459 -3.67 -14.15 -9.73
CA TYR A 459 -3.48 -12.70 -9.78
C TYR A 459 -2.82 -12.17 -8.50
N ILE A 460 -3.28 -12.58 -7.32
CA ILE A 460 -2.70 -12.18 -6.03
C ILE A 460 -1.20 -12.53 -5.99
N LEU A 461 -0.88 -13.77 -6.35
CA LEU A 461 0.50 -14.27 -6.33
C LEU A 461 1.39 -13.61 -7.39
N HIS A 462 0.84 -13.26 -8.56
CA HIS A 462 1.60 -12.64 -9.64
C HIS A 462 1.71 -11.12 -9.51
N VAL A 463 0.61 -10.42 -9.25
CA VAL A 463 0.55 -8.94 -9.32
C VAL A 463 0.74 -8.31 -7.95
N LEU A 464 0.12 -8.85 -6.89
CA LEU A 464 0.21 -8.25 -5.56
C LEU A 464 1.51 -8.62 -4.85
N HIS A 465 1.85 -9.91 -4.86
CA HIS A 465 3.00 -10.44 -4.13
C HIS A 465 4.19 -10.78 -5.01
N TYR A 466 4.03 -10.77 -6.34
CA TYR A 466 5.08 -11.07 -7.33
C TYR A 466 5.93 -12.30 -6.98
N LEU A 467 5.25 -13.38 -6.58
CA LEU A 467 5.81 -14.71 -6.31
C LEU A 467 5.85 -15.57 -7.57
N LEU A 468 5.05 -15.22 -8.59
CA LEU A 468 4.97 -15.93 -9.88
C LEU A 468 5.38 -15.04 -11.05
N ALA A 469 6.06 -15.64 -12.04
CA ALA A 469 6.22 -15.15 -13.41
C ALA A 469 5.51 -16.09 -14.39
N PHE A 470 5.29 -15.62 -15.62
CA PHE A 470 4.60 -16.32 -16.71
C PHE A 470 5.32 -16.15 -18.03
#